data_AF-A0A6M0F9Y7-F1
#
_entry.id   AF-A0A6M0F9Y7-F1
#
_cell.length_a   1.000
_cell.length_b   1.000
_cell.length_c   1.000
_cell.angle_alpha   90.00
_cell.angle_beta   90.00
_cell.angle_gamma   90.00
#
_symmetry.space_group_name_H-M   'P 1'
#
loop_
_entity.id
_entity.type
_entity.pdbx_description
1 polymer ?
#
loop_
_entity_poly.entity_id
_entity_poly.type
_entity_poly.pdbx_seq_one_letter_code
_entity_poly.pdbx_strand_id
1 'polypeptide(L)' 'MYRKVGQTDTAPDNFQLPFNGQLSPDNRWIIMVSLIPWSEFEAEYAINFSEERGAPALPFKIALGALIIK' A
#
# COMPACT_ATOMS: atom_id res chain seq x y z
N MET A 1 -15.66 -7.72 -6.42
CA MET A 1 -15.59 -6.25 -6.53
C MET A 1 -14.26 -5.75 -5.99
N TYR A 2 -13.51 -4.95 -6.74
CA TYR A 2 -12.39 -4.17 -6.20
C TYR A 2 -12.78 -2.69 -6.13
N ARG A 3 -12.45 -2.02 -5.03
CA ARG A 3 -12.69 -0.58 -4.88
C ARG A 3 -11.35 0.09 -4.69
N LYS A 4 -10.95 0.90 -5.67
CA LYS A 4 -9.74 1.71 -5.54
C LYS A 4 -9.99 2.74 -4.46
N VAL A 5 -9.34 2.56 -3.32
CA VAL A 5 -9.32 3.59 -2.27
C VAL A 5 -8.37 4.67 -2.75
N GLY A 6 -8.80 5.94 -2.72
CA GLY A 6 -7.91 7.05 -3.06
C GLY A 6 -6.63 6.91 -2.25
N GLN A 7 -5.49 6.80 -2.94
CA GLN A 7 -4.21 6.67 -2.25
C GLN A 7 -3.97 7.94 -1.45
N THR A 8 -3.98 7.82 -0.12
CA THR A 8 -3.28 8.78 0.72
C THR A 8 -1.79 8.49 0.52
N ASP A 9 -1.21 9.08 -0.52
CA ASP A 9 0.24 9.07 -0.77
C ASP A 9 0.93 9.98 0.23
N THR A 10 0.85 9.62 1.51
CA THR A 10 1.74 10.21 2.51
C THR A 10 3.10 9.58 2.24
N ALA A 11 3.96 10.34 1.55
CA ALA A 11 5.36 9.97 1.40
C ALA A 11 5.95 9.66 2.80
N PRO A 12 6.85 8.68 2.94
CA PRO A 12 7.47 8.35 4.23
C PRO A 12 8.06 9.58 4.92
N ASP A 13 8.61 10.52 4.16
CA ASP A 13 9.20 11.77 4.63
C ASP A 13 8.17 12.74 5.24
N ASN A 14 6.91 12.65 4.79
CA ASN A 14 5.79 13.45 5.29
C ASN A 14 5.08 12.80 6.48
N PHE A 15 5.52 11.62 6.92
CA PHE A 15 4.95 10.93 8.06
C PHE A 15 5.47 11.55 9.36
N GLN A 16 4.61 12.35 10.01
CA GLN A 16 4.93 12.97 11.29
C GLN A 16 4.69 11.99 12.44
N LEU A 17 5.76 11.69 13.18
CA LEU A 17 5.67 10.94 14.41
C LEU A 17 5.09 11.82 15.54
N PRO A 18 4.39 11.25 16.53
CA PRO A 18 3.82 12.00 17.66
C PRO A 18 4.90 12.60 18.58
N PHE A 19 6.15 12.21 18.37
CA PHE A 19 7.36 12.84 18.88
C PHE A 19 8.10 13.42 17.67
N ASN A 20 8.79 14.56 17.80
CA ASN A 20 9.44 15.33 16.72
C ASN A 20 10.60 14.61 15.97
N GLY A 21 10.44 13.33 15.65
CA GLY A 21 11.36 12.51 14.88
C GLY A 21 10.85 12.29 13.46
N GLN A 22 11.73 11.72 12.64
CA GLN A 22 11.45 11.27 11.29
C GLN A 22 11.72 9.77 11.20
N LEU A 23 11.13 9.11 10.21
CA LEU A 23 11.45 7.73 9.97
C LEU A 23 12.87 7.61 9.38
N SER A 24 13.63 6.60 9.80
CA SER A 24 14.98 6.37 9.27
C SER A 24 14.93 5.92 7.81
N PRO A 25 15.65 6.56 6.88
CA PRO A 25 15.66 6.16 5.47
C PRO A 25 16.23 4.76 5.26
N ASP A 26 17.10 4.29 6.17
CA ASP A 26 17.70 2.95 6.13
C ASP A 26 16.76 1.87 6.71
N ASN A 27 15.56 2.25 7.17
CA ASN A 27 14.57 1.27 7.62
C ASN A 27 14.16 0.38 6.44
N ARG A 28 14.29 -0.93 6.61
CA ARG A 28 13.95 -1.92 5.59
C ARG A 28 12.54 -1.75 5.01
N TRP A 29 11.55 -1.37 5.82
CA TRP A 29 10.18 -1.13 5.35
C TRP A 29 10.07 0.12 4.47
N ILE A 30 10.84 1.17 4.77
CA ILE A 30 10.84 2.41 3.99
C ILE A 30 11.48 2.20 2.64
N ILE A 31 12.62 1.54 2.61
CA ILE A 31 13.28 1.11 1.37
C ILE A 31 12.32 0.24 0.55
N MET A 32 11.63 -0.71 1.18
CA MET A 32 10.72 -1.59 0.44
C MET A 32 9.52 -0.83 -0.14
N VAL A 33 8.95 0.12 0.60
CA VAL A 33 7.84 0.96 0.11
C VAL A 33 8.24 1.80 -1.10
N SER A 34 9.48 2.32 -1.14
CA SER A 34 9.95 3.13 -2.27
C SER A 34 10.26 2.30 -3.53
N LEU A 35 10.53 1.00 -3.37
CA LEU A 35 10.85 0.10 -4.49
C LEU A 35 9.62 -0.51 -5.17
N ILE A 36 8.47 -0.55 -4.50
CA ILE A 36 7.27 -1.21 -5.04
C ILE A 36 6.54 -0.27 -6.03
N PRO A 37 6.30 -0.67 -7.29
CA PRO A 37 5.48 0.08 -8.24
C PRO A 37 3.99 -0.06 -7.89
N TRP A 38 3.55 0.66 -6.86
CA TRP A 38 2.23 0.50 -6.25
C TRP A 38 1.07 0.61 -7.23
N SER A 39 1.11 1.58 -8.14
CA SER A 39 0.01 1.85 -9.08
C SER A 39 -0.14 0.74 -10.13
N GLU A 40 0.97 0.19 -10.61
CA GLU A 40 0.98 -0.89 -11.61
C GLU A 40 0.46 -2.19 -10.99
N PHE A 41 0.98 -2.58 -9.84
CA PHE A 41 0.52 -3.78 -9.16
C PHE A 41 -0.91 -3.66 -8.63
N GLU A 42 -1.35 -2.48 -8.21
CA GLU A 42 -2.75 -2.28 -7.84
C GLU A 42 -3.69 -2.46 -9.04
N ALA A 43 -3.28 -2.03 -10.24
CA ALA A 43 -4.05 -2.25 -11.46
C ALA A 43 -4.13 -3.74 -11.81
N GLU A 44 -3.02 -4.46 -11.74
CA GLU A 44 -3.01 -5.93 -11.94
C GLU A 44 -3.84 -6.67 -10.90
N TYR A 45 -3.72 -6.28 -9.63
CA TYR A 45 -4.51 -6.84 -8.54
C TYR A 45 -6.02 -6.64 -8.80
N ALA A 46 -6.43 -5.45 -9.22
CA ALA A 46 -7.83 -5.11 -9.48
C ALA A 46 -8.48 -5.97 -10.58
N ILE A 47 -7.72 -6.31 -11.64
CA ILE A 47 -8.22 -7.12 -12.78
C ILE A 47 -8.72 -8.50 -12.33
N ASN A 48 -8.20 -9.02 -11.21
CA ASN A 48 -8.59 -10.33 -10.69
C ASN A 48 -9.99 -10.35 -10.04
N PHE A 49 -10.65 -9.20 -9.88
CA PHE A 49 -11.95 -9.10 -9.22
C PHE A 49 -13.06 -8.66 -10.18
N SER A 50 -14.22 -9.32 -10.08
CA SER A 50 -15.42 -8.88 -10.79
C SER A 50 -15.82 -7.45 -10.38
N GLU A 51 -16.15 -6.58 -11.34
CA GLU A 51 -16.62 -5.21 -11.07
C GLU A 51 -17.98 -5.19 -10.35
N GLU A 52 -18.88 -6.09 -10.71
CA GLU A 52 -20.29 -6.05 -10.31
C GLU A 52 -20.66 -7.03 -9.18
N ARG A 53 -19.85 -8.08 -8.96
CA ARG A 53 -20.24 -9.22 -8.09
C ARG A 53 -19.22 -9.53 -7.00
N GLY A 54 -19.74 -10.13 -5.93
CA GLY A 54 -18.97 -10.61 -4.77
C GLY A 54 -18.67 -9.53 -3.74
N ALA A 55 -18.07 -9.95 -2.63
CA ALA A 55 -17.62 -9.03 -1.59
C ALA A 55 -16.50 -8.10 -2.12
N PRO A 56 -16.42 -6.85 -1.62
CA PRO A 56 -15.28 -5.99 -1.90
C PRO A 56 -13.98 -6.62 -1.39
N ALA A 57 -12.98 -6.69 -2.26
CA ALA A 57 -11.64 -7.13 -1.89
C ALA A 57 -10.92 -6.08 -1.03
N LEU A 58 -9.93 -6.53 -0.26
CA LEU A 58 -9.06 -5.65 0.52
C LEU A 58 -8.21 -4.78 -0.42
N PRO A 59 -7.84 -3.56 -0.01
CA PRO A 59 -6.87 -2.75 -0.75
C PRO A 59 -5.57 -3.52 -0.98
N PHE A 60 -4.98 -3.34 -2.17
CA PHE A 60 -3.74 -4.04 -2.55
C PHE A 60 -2.61 -3.88 -1.52
N LYS A 61 -2.42 -2.67 -0.98
CA LYS A 61 -1.39 -2.37 0.04
C LYS A 61 -1.54 -3.21 1.32
N ILE A 62 -2.79 -3.50 1.74
CA ILE A 62 -3.06 -4.35 2.90
C ILE A 62 -2.78 -5.81 2.57
N ALA A 63 -3.26 -6.29 1.42
CA ALA A 63 -3.04 -7.66 0.99
C ALA A 63 -1.54 -7.98 0.86
N LEU A 64 -0.78 -7.11 0.19
CA LEU A 64 0.67 -7.26 0.05
C LEU A 64 1.38 -7.15 1.41
N GLY A 65 0.99 -6.18 2.25
CA GLY A 65 1.55 -6.02 3.58
C GLY A 65 1.41 -7.30 4.43
N ALA A 66 0.24 -7.92 4.42
CA ALA A 66 -0.01 -9.17 5.12
C ALA A 66 0.86 -10.35 4.64
N LEU A 67 1.27 -10.35 3.36
CA LEU A 67 2.14 -11.38 2.80
C LEU A 67 3.62 -11.16 3.11
N ILE A 68 4.03 -9.92 3.36
CA ILE A 68 5.45 -9.57 3.59
C ILE A 68 5.80 -9.49 5.08
N ILE A 69 4.84 -9.20 5.96
CA ILE A 69 5.05 -9.22 7.41
C ILE A 69 5.45 -10.64 7.83
N LYS A 70 6.57 -10.73 8.57
CA LYS A 70 7.19 -11.97 9.04
C LYS A 70 7.27 -11.99 10.56
#